data_AF-A0A927NB91-F1
#
_entry.id   AF-A0A927NB91-F1
#
_cell.length_a   1.000
_cell.length_b   1.000
_cell.length_c   1.000
_cell.angle_alpha   90.00
_cell.angle_beta   90.00
_cell.angle_gamma   90.00
#
_symmetry.space_group_name_H-M   'P 1'
#
loop_
_entity.id
_entity.type
_entity.pdbx_description
1 polymer ?
#
loop_
_entity_poly.entity_id
_entity_poly.type
_entity_poly.pdbx_seq_one_letter_code
_entity_poly.pdbx_strand_id
1 'polypeptide(L)'
;MGEQVNLKKSILLTILYTMLALLVGFGILVLIMCFGFTSSLAAFMKDVGCYNMASGLYYRSYEKSGEIDYCYQALCLKVNLGDDDKIVEYYESYIGDDDYEQYSQDKLKSVEGVEGGVLAKSTMLTEEYYLASKYVNALIAQGSSDKAWQVAIDSIIAMDEINLYSQGNYLLSKFVGEDNSKFNEKYEGMDNILIVEMQECFDEAILLFDNNKDSVSSNTDRAYLMALGNRIITLGQDINKIYETLGEETTNIASNLNSMLEVNNKIKGLI
;
A
#
# COMPACT_ATOMS: atom_id res chain seq x y z
N MET A 1 -25.35 -68.97 -1.87
CA MET A 1 -24.30 -68.12 -1.24
C MET A 1 -23.40 -67.41 -2.26
N GLY A 2 -22.92 -68.05 -3.34
CA GLY A 2 -22.04 -67.39 -4.32
C GLY A 2 -22.65 -66.20 -5.07
N GLU A 3 -23.96 -66.22 -5.33
CA GLU A 3 -24.65 -65.17 -6.10
C GLU A 3 -24.83 -63.85 -5.31
N GLN A 4 -25.17 -63.93 -4.01
CA GLN A 4 -25.24 -62.77 -3.12
C GLN A 4 -23.86 -62.13 -2.87
N VAL A 5 -22.80 -62.95 -2.83
CA VAL A 5 -21.42 -62.45 -2.69
C VAL A 5 -20.98 -61.71 -3.96
N ASN A 6 -21.34 -62.20 -5.14
CA ASN A 6 -21.08 -61.51 -6.42
C ASN A 6 -21.87 -60.19 -6.55
N LEU A 7 -23.14 -60.17 -6.13
CA LEU A 7 -23.97 -58.95 -6.16
C LEU A 7 -23.38 -57.83 -5.27
N LYS A 8 -23.00 -58.17 -4.03
CA LYS A 8 -22.36 -57.22 -3.10
C LYS A 8 -21.04 -56.67 -3.63
N LYS A 9 -20.21 -57.55 -4.25
CA LYS A 9 -18.94 -57.16 -4.86
C LYS A 9 -19.15 -56.22 -6.05
N SER A 10 -20.17 -56.48 -6.86
CA SER A 10 -20.51 -55.65 -8.02
C SER A 10 -21.00 -54.26 -7.60
N ILE A 11 -21.88 -54.18 -6.60
CA ILE A 11 -22.35 -52.90 -6.03
C ILE A 11 -21.19 -52.08 -5.47
N LEU A 12 -20.28 -52.71 -4.71
CA LEU A 12 -19.11 -52.03 -4.14
C LEU A 12 -18.21 -51.45 -5.24
N LEU A 13 -17.95 -52.23 -6.31
CA LEU A 13 -17.18 -51.78 -7.47
C LEU A 13 -17.84 -50.58 -8.16
N THR A 14 -19.15 -50.63 -8.37
CA THR A 14 -19.89 -49.50 -8.97
C THR A 14 -19.77 -48.24 -8.10
N ILE A 15 -19.99 -48.34 -6.78
CA ILE A 15 -19.82 -47.20 -5.87
C ILE A 15 -18.40 -46.64 -5.96
N LEU A 16 -17.39 -47.50 -5.98
CA LEU A 16 -15.99 -47.08 -6.02
C LEU A 16 -15.64 -46.38 -7.35
N TYR A 17 -16.16 -46.89 -8.48
CA TYR A 17 -16.01 -46.23 -9.78
C TYR A 17 -16.78 -44.90 -9.85
N THR A 18 -17.99 -44.82 -9.27
CA THR A 18 -18.73 -43.56 -9.22
C THR A 18 -18.03 -42.53 -8.36
N MET A 19 -17.49 -42.90 -7.19
CA MET A 19 -16.70 -42.00 -6.36
C MET A 19 -15.42 -41.55 -7.06
N LEU A 20 -14.72 -42.47 -7.74
CA LEU A 20 -13.53 -42.13 -8.52
C LEU A 20 -13.87 -41.18 -9.67
N ALA A 21 -14.95 -41.44 -10.41
CA ALA A 21 -15.41 -40.58 -11.50
C ALA A 21 -15.80 -39.18 -11.00
N LEU A 22 -16.46 -39.08 -9.84
CA LEU A 22 -16.78 -37.80 -9.21
C LEU A 22 -15.51 -37.06 -8.77
N LEU A 23 -14.53 -37.76 -8.20
CA LEU A 23 -13.26 -37.17 -7.76
C LEU A 23 -12.45 -36.66 -8.97
N VAL A 24 -12.38 -37.46 -10.04
CA VAL A 24 -11.74 -37.05 -11.30
C VAL A 24 -12.47 -35.86 -11.92
N GLY A 25 -13.81 -35.91 -12.00
CA GLY A 25 -14.62 -34.82 -12.52
C GLY A 25 -14.45 -33.52 -11.73
N PHE A 26 -14.41 -33.61 -10.40
CA PHE A 26 -14.13 -32.48 -9.52
C PHE A 26 -12.72 -31.94 -9.73
N GLY A 27 -11.71 -32.81 -9.84
CA GLY A 27 -10.33 -32.41 -10.15
C GLY A 27 -10.22 -31.67 -11.47
N ILE A 28 -10.88 -32.15 -12.53
CA ILE A 28 -10.94 -31.49 -13.83
C ILE A 28 -11.61 -30.12 -13.71
N LEU A 29 -12.71 -30.01 -12.98
CA LEU A 29 -13.41 -28.74 -12.77
C LEU A 29 -12.55 -27.72 -12.02
N VAL A 30 -11.83 -28.15 -10.98
CA VAL A 30 -10.87 -27.31 -10.27
C VAL A 30 -9.76 -26.82 -11.21
N LEU A 31 -9.22 -27.71 -12.05
CA LEU A 31 -8.23 -27.31 -13.06
C LEU A 31 -8.82 -26.28 -14.04
N ILE A 32 -10.03 -26.49 -14.56
CA ILE A 32 -10.68 -25.50 -15.44
C ILE A 32 -10.81 -24.15 -14.73
N MET A 33 -11.17 -24.12 -13.45
CA MET A 33 -11.24 -22.87 -12.69
C MET A 33 -9.87 -22.21 -12.49
N CYS A 34 -8.83 -22.98 -12.18
CA CYS A 34 -7.48 -22.47 -11.96
C CYS A 34 -6.79 -21.88 -13.21
N PHE A 35 -7.20 -22.30 -14.42
CA PHE A 35 -6.56 -21.89 -15.68
C PHE A 35 -7.50 -21.08 -16.59
N GLY A 36 -8.79 -21.38 -16.58
CA GLY A 36 -9.82 -20.75 -17.42
C GLY A 36 -10.48 -19.54 -16.76
N PHE A 37 -10.73 -19.59 -15.45
CA PHE A 37 -11.49 -18.59 -14.70
C PHE A 37 -10.72 -18.09 -13.47
N THR A 38 -9.43 -17.83 -13.66
CA THR A 38 -8.48 -17.53 -12.60
C THR A 38 -8.89 -16.32 -11.75
N SER A 39 -9.43 -15.26 -12.35
CA SER A 39 -9.89 -14.06 -11.63
C SER A 39 -11.14 -14.32 -10.78
N SER A 40 -12.10 -15.08 -11.31
CA SER A 40 -13.30 -15.48 -10.54
C SER A 40 -12.93 -16.40 -9.37
N LEU A 41 -11.96 -17.29 -9.57
CA LEU A 41 -11.43 -18.12 -8.50
C LEU A 41 -10.66 -17.28 -7.46
N ALA A 42 -9.91 -16.26 -7.90
CA ALA A 42 -9.22 -15.34 -7.00
C ALA A 42 -10.19 -14.61 -6.07
N ALA A 43 -11.28 -14.06 -6.64
CA ALA A 43 -12.34 -13.41 -5.88
C ALA A 43 -13.01 -14.37 -4.88
N PHE A 44 -13.38 -15.58 -5.33
CA PHE A 44 -13.93 -16.60 -4.44
C PHE A 44 -12.97 -16.96 -3.29
N MET A 45 -11.68 -17.14 -3.59
CA MET A 45 -10.66 -17.44 -2.59
C MET A 45 -10.48 -16.30 -1.59
N LYS A 46 -10.58 -15.05 -2.04
CA LYS A 46 -10.56 -13.86 -1.17
C LYS A 46 -11.76 -13.86 -0.23
N ASP A 47 -12.96 -14.13 -0.74
CA ASP A 47 -14.21 -14.13 0.03
C ASP A 47 -14.23 -15.21 1.13
N VAL A 48 -13.61 -16.38 0.88
CA VAL A 48 -13.48 -17.44 1.89
C VAL A 48 -12.25 -17.29 2.80
N GLY A 49 -11.52 -16.17 2.70
CA GLY A 49 -10.38 -15.85 3.58
C GLY A 49 -9.04 -16.49 3.18
N CYS A 50 -8.96 -17.13 2.02
CA CYS A 50 -7.73 -17.72 1.47
C CYS A 50 -6.86 -16.66 0.77
N TYR A 51 -6.51 -15.59 1.47
CA TYR A 51 -5.87 -14.39 0.90
C TYR A 51 -4.56 -14.66 0.16
N ASN A 52 -3.72 -15.58 0.67
CA ASN A 52 -2.46 -15.91 0.00
C ASN A 52 -2.69 -16.56 -1.37
N MET A 53 -3.67 -17.46 -1.46
CA MET A 53 -4.05 -18.12 -2.70
C MET A 53 -4.75 -17.15 -3.65
N ALA A 54 -5.65 -16.32 -3.13
CA ALA A 54 -6.32 -15.28 -3.89
C ALA A 54 -5.31 -14.33 -4.55
N SER A 55 -4.31 -13.87 -3.78
CA SER A 55 -3.24 -13.00 -4.28
C SER A 55 -2.48 -13.63 -5.45
N GLY A 56 -2.04 -14.89 -5.32
CA GLY A 56 -1.35 -15.58 -6.41
C GLY A 56 -2.22 -15.79 -7.65
N LEU A 57 -3.53 -15.99 -7.49
CA LEU A 57 -4.48 -16.11 -8.60
C LEU A 57 -4.76 -14.76 -9.28
N TYR A 58 -4.83 -13.67 -8.52
CA TYR A 58 -4.91 -12.33 -9.08
C TYR A 58 -3.66 -12.01 -9.89
N TYR A 59 -2.47 -12.21 -9.34
CA TYR A 59 -1.23 -11.94 -10.06
C TYR A 59 -1.09 -12.79 -11.33
N ARG A 60 -1.49 -14.07 -11.28
CA ARG A 60 -1.56 -14.91 -12.47
C ARG A 60 -2.58 -14.43 -13.51
N SER A 61 -3.68 -13.85 -13.06
CA SER A 61 -4.67 -13.25 -13.97
C SER A 61 -4.08 -12.03 -14.65
N TYR A 62 -3.37 -11.18 -13.89
CA TYR A 62 -2.59 -10.06 -14.42
C TYR A 62 -1.58 -10.51 -15.49
N GLU A 63 -0.73 -11.51 -15.22
CA GLU A 63 0.23 -12.03 -16.20
C GLU A 63 -0.42 -12.55 -17.50
N LYS A 64 -1.69 -12.97 -17.43
CA LYS A 64 -2.43 -13.52 -18.57
C LYS A 64 -3.16 -12.44 -19.37
N SER A 65 -3.78 -11.46 -18.71
CA SER A 65 -4.62 -10.46 -19.35
C SER A 65 -3.96 -9.11 -19.55
N GLY A 66 -2.90 -8.79 -18.78
CA GLY A 66 -2.32 -7.45 -18.69
C GLY A 66 -3.20 -6.46 -17.92
N GLU A 67 -4.28 -6.89 -17.27
CA GLU A 67 -5.18 -5.98 -16.54
C GLU A 67 -4.54 -5.59 -15.19
N ILE A 68 -4.00 -4.36 -15.12
CA ILE A 68 -3.28 -3.83 -13.95
C ILE A 68 -4.07 -3.88 -12.63
N ASP A 69 -5.41 -3.81 -12.68
CA ASP A 69 -6.26 -3.95 -11.50
C ASP A 69 -6.03 -5.28 -10.76
N TYR A 70 -5.74 -6.36 -11.48
CA TYR A 70 -5.38 -7.63 -10.85
C TYR A 70 -4.02 -7.59 -10.17
N CYS A 71 -3.04 -6.86 -10.73
CA CYS A 71 -1.74 -6.66 -10.09
C CYS A 71 -1.89 -5.89 -8.78
N TYR A 72 -2.63 -4.78 -8.83
CA TYR A 72 -2.98 -3.98 -7.66
C TYR A 72 -3.69 -4.81 -6.58
N GLN A 73 -4.71 -5.60 -6.95
CA GLN A 73 -5.40 -6.48 -5.99
C GLN A 73 -4.47 -7.53 -5.37
N ALA A 74 -3.57 -8.12 -6.16
CA ALA A 74 -2.57 -9.07 -5.67
C ALA A 74 -1.62 -8.42 -4.66
N LEU A 75 -1.12 -7.22 -4.98
CA LEU A 75 -0.23 -6.43 -4.14
C LEU A 75 -0.88 -6.06 -2.81
N CYS A 76 -2.10 -5.51 -2.81
CA CYS A 76 -2.83 -5.16 -1.58
C CYS A 76 -2.97 -6.37 -0.63
N LEU A 77 -3.24 -7.56 -1.17
CA LEU A 77 -3.32 -8.78 -0.38
C LEU A 77 -1.96 -9.19 0.22
N LYS A 78 -0.86 -9.07 -0.51
CA LYS A 78 0.48 -9.37 0.02
C LYS A 78 0.94 -8.38 1.08
N VAL A 79 0.63 -7.11 0.88
CA VAL A 79 0.83 -6.07 1.89
C VAL A 79 0.10 -6.40 3.19
N ASN A 80 -1.16 -6.85 3.09
CA ASN A 80 -1.94 -7.25 4.27
C ASN A 80 -1.42 -8.52 4.94
N LEU A 81 -0.76 -9.40 4.19
CA LEU A 81 -0.14 -10.64 4.69
C LEU A 81 1.27 -10.43 5.24
N GLY A 82 1.93 -9.31 4.93
CA GLY A 82 3.32 -9.06 5.33
C GLY A 82 4.33 -9.97 4.62
N ASP A 83 4.06 -10.34 3.36
CA ASP A 83 4.93 -11.19 2.54
C ASP A 83 5.90 -10.33 1.75
N ASP A 84 7.03 -9.95 2.38
CA ASP A 84 7.99 -8.97 1.85
C ASP A 84 8.51 -9.33 0.44
N ASP A 85 8.78 -10.61 0.18
CA ASP A 85 9.21 -11.12 -1.13
C ASP A 85 8.19 -10.80 -2.22
N LYS A 86 6.92 -11.06 -1.95
CA LYS A 86 5.87 -10.80 -2.93
C LYS A 86 5.43 -9.34 -2.97
N ILE A 87 5.61 -8.58 -1.89
CA ILE A 87 5.40 -7.13 -1.92
C ILE A 87 6.37 -6.48 -2.91
N VAL A 88 7.67 -6.82 -2.85
CA VAL A 88 8.68 -6.28 -3.77
C VAL A 88 8.37 -6.66 -5.22
N GLU A 89 8.14 -7.94 -5.49
CA GLU A 89 7.83 -8.43 -6.84
C GLU A 89 6.58 -7.77 -7.44
N TYR A 90 5.48 -7.71 -6.68
CA TYR A 90 4.21 -7.21 -7.19
C TYR A 90 4.19 -5.68 -7.28
N TYR A 91 4.88 -4.99 -6.37
CA TYR A 91 5.00 -3.53 -6.44
C TYR A 91 5.80 -3.10 -7.67
N GLU A 92 6.94 -3.74 -7.94
CA GLU A 92 7.76 -3.44 -9.13
C GLU A 92 7.01 -3.71 -10.43
N SER A 93 6.21 -4.78 -10.47
CA SER A 93 5.35 -5.07 -11.63
C SER A 93 4.23 -4.04 -11.77
N TYR A 94 3.65 -3.61 -10.66
CA TYR A 94 2.57 -2.62 -10.65
C TYR A 94 3.02 -1.24 -11.16
N ILE A 95 4.14 -0.71 -10.67
CA ILE A 95 4.65 0.60 -11.11
C ILE A 95 5.33 0.56 -12.48
N GLY A 96 5.76 -0.62 -12.92
CA GLY A 96 6.42 -0.85 -14.21
C GLY A 96 5.44 -1.17 -15.33
N ASP A 97 4.14 -1.23 -15.05
CA ASP A 97 3.11 -1.49 -16.04
C ASP A 97 2.84 -0.25 -16.92
N ASP A 98 2.67 -0.46 -18.23
CA ASP A 98 2.43 0.62 -19.20
C ASP A 98 1.13 1.39 -18.91
N ASP A 99 0.13 0.75 -18.27
CA ASP A 99 -1.15 1.36 -17.92
C ASP A 99 -1.15 2.02 -16.53
N TYR A 100 -0.03 1.99 -15.77
CA TYR A 100 0.04 2.48 -14.39
C TYR A 100 -0.42 3.92 -14.21
N GLU A 101 0.10 4.84 -15.05
CA GLU A 101 -0.21 6.27 -14.93
C GLU A 101 -1.70 6.52 -15.18
N GLN A 102 -2.25 5.91 -16.23
CA GLN A 102 -3.65 6.02 -16.59
C GLN A 102 -4.56 5.38 -15.53
N TYR A 103 -4.20 4.21 -15.02
CA TYR A 103 -4.95 3.52 -13.98
C TYR A 103 -5.03 4.35 -12.70
N SER A 104 -3.90 4.93 -12.27
CA SER A 104 -3.83 5.79 -11.08
C SER A 104 -4.69 7.04 -11.26
N GLN A 105 -4.64 7.68 -12.44
CA GLN A 105 -5.52 8.81 -12.77
C GLN A 105 -7.00 8.43 -12.81
N ASP A 106 -7.36 7.27 -13.37
CA ASP A 106 -8.76 6.84 -13.46
C ASP A 106 -9.31 6.44 -12.09
N LYS A 107 -8.48 5.83 -11.26
CA LYS A 107 -8.75 5.62 -9.84
C LYS A 107 -9.04 6.95 -9.15
N LEU A 108 -8.18 7.96 -9.30
CA LEU A 108 -8.41 9.31 -8.78
C LEU A 108 -9.73 9.93 -9.32
N LYS A 109 -9.94 9.93 -10.65
CA LYS A 109 -11.15 10.45 -11.30
C LYS A 109 -12.43 9.74 -10.88
N SER A 110 -12.39 8.43 -10.65
CA SER A 110 -13.54 7.66 -10.15
C SER A 110 -14.02 8.17 -8.79
N VAL A 111 -13.10 8.75 -8.02
CA VAL A 111 -13.40 9.42 -6.76
C VAL A 111 -13.81 10.90 -6.97
N GLU A 112 -13.36 11.56 -8.04
CA GLU A 112 -13.81 12.91 -8.43
C GLU A 112 -15.22 12.96 -9.06
N GLY A 113 -15.67 11.88 -9.71
CA GLY A 113 -16.99 11.79 -10.37
C GLY A 113 -18.15 11.51 -9.42
N VAL A 114 -17.86 11.09 -8.20
CA VAL A 114 -18.78 11.13 -7.05
C VAL A 114 -18.63 12.53 -6.44
N GLU A 115 -19.60 13.08 -5.71
CA GLU A 115 -19.38 14.27 -4.84
C GLU A 115 -18.39 13.96 -3.69
N GLY A 116 -17.27 13.30 -3.97
CA GLY A 116 -16.18 13.04 -3.07
C GLY A 116 -15.40 14.33 -2.88
N GLY A 117 -15.65 14.99 -1.75
CA GLY A 117 -14.85 16.13 -1.31
C GLY A 117 -13.38 15.76 -1.10
N VAL A 118 -12.60 16.75 -0.67
CA VAL A 118 -11.14 16.67 -0.39
C VAL A 118 -10.71 15.38 0.33
N LEU A 119 -11.55 14.85 1.23
CA LEU A 119 -11.29 13.59 1.93
C LEU A 119 -11.10 12.39 1.00
N ALA A 120 -11.99 12.21 0.02
CA ALA A 120 -11.95 11.00 -0.81
C ALA A 120 -10.66 11.00 -1.65
N LYS A 121 -10.28 12.17 -2.17
CA LYS A 121 -9.00 12.40 -2.85
C LYS A 121 -7.80 12.11 -1.94
N SER A 122 -7.81 12.62 -0.70
CA SER A 122 -6.72 12.37 0.26
C SER A 122 -6.58 10.90 0.65
N THR A 123 -7.67 10.14 0.66
CA THR A 123 -7.67 8.71 1.00
C THR A 123 -6.96 7.88 -0.06
N MET A 124 -7.18 8.18 -1.34
CA MET A 124 -6.53 7.45 -2.44
C MET A 124 -5.03 7.69 -2.48
N LEU A 125 -4.60 8.95 -2.34
CA LEU A 125 -3.19 9.29 -2.28
C LEU A 125 -2.53 8.62 -1.07
N THR A 126 -3.22 8.60 0.07
CA THR A 126 -2.76 7.87 1.26
C THR A 126 -2.58 6.38 0.97
N GLU A 127 -3.43 5.78 0.13
CA GLU A 127 -3.32 4.37 -0.25
C GLU A 127 -2.10 4.10 -1.14
N GLU A 128 -1.85 4.91 -2.17
CA GLU A 128 -0.65 4.80 -3.01
C GLU A 128 0.62 4.94 -2.18
N TYR A 129 0.67 5.92 -1.28
CA TYR A 129 1.81 6.12 -0.37
C TYR A 129 1.93 5.01 0.67
N TYR A 130 0.81 4.43 1.09
CA TYR A 130 0.82 3.26 1.96
C TYR A 130 1.47 2.06 1.27
N LEU A 131 1.14 1.81 0.00
CA LEU A 131 1.78 0.75 -0.79
C LEU A 131 3.28 1.02 -0.98
N ALA A 132 3.66 2.24 -1.34
CA ALA A 132 5.07 2.64 -1.46
C ALA A 132 5.84 2.46 -0.13
N SER A 133 5.20 2.83 0.99
CA SER A 133 5.77 2.62 2.33
C SER A 133 5.97 1.15 2.67
N LYS A 134 5.05 0.27 2.24
CA LYS A 134 5.16 -1.17 2.48
C LYS A 134 6.24 -1.79 1.62
N TYR A 135 6.39 -1.31 0.39
CA TYR A 135 7.50 -1.68 -0.48
C TYR A 135 8.86 -1.29 0.11
N VAL A 136 9.04 -0.08 0.61
CA VAL A 136 10.30 0.34 1.27
C VAL A 136 10.62 -0.51 2.49
N ASN A 137 9.63 -0.81 3.34
CA ASN A 137 9.84 -1.71 4.48
C ASN A 137 10.26 -3.12 4.03
N ALA A 138 9.62 -3.66 2.98
CA ALA A 138 9.95 -4.96 2.42
C ALA A 138 11.39 -4.99 1.85
N LEU A 139 11.82 -3.93 1.16
CA LEU A 139 13.20 -3.78 0.69
C LEU A 139 14.20 -3.75 1.85
N ILE A 140 13.91 -3.02 2.92
CA ILE A 140 14.75 -2.98 4.13
C ILE A 140 14.83 -4.39 4.76
N ALA A 141 13.70 -5.07 4.91
CA ALA A 141 13.63 -6.41 5.48
C ALA A 141 14.44 -7.45 4.67
N GLN A 142 14.52 -7.28 3.35
CA GLN A 142 15.35 -8.09 2.46
C GLN A 142 16.83 -7.71 2.43
N GLY A 143 17.25 -6.68 3.18
CA GLY A 143 18.62 -6.17 3.15
C GLY A 143 18.95 -5.32 1.92
N SER A 144 17.94 -4.90 1.14
CA SER A 144 18.08 -4.03 -0.04
C SER A 144 17.98 -2.55 0.35
N SER A 145 18.63 -2.14 1.45
CA SER A 145 18.54 -0.78 2.00
C SER A 145 18.93 0.31 1.00
N ASP A 146 19.87 0.05 0.10
CA ASP A 146 20.32 1.03 -0.90
C ASP A 146 19.22 1.35 -1.92
N LYS A 147 18.47 0.32 -2.34
CA LYS A 147 17.31 0.48 -3.22
C LYS A 147 16.18 1.18 -2.48
N ALA A 148 15.97 0.84 -1.20
CA ALA A 148 14.96 1.46 -0.36
C ALA A 148 15.21 2.97 -0.18
N TRP A 149 16.46 3.37 0.05
CA TRP A 149 16.87 4.78 0.08
C TRP A 149 16.64 5.46 -1.26
N GLN A 150 17.07 4.86 -2.37
CA GLN A 150 16.87 5.43 -3.70
C GLN A 150 15.38 5.73 -3.98
N VAL A 151 14.50 4.76 -3.69
CA VAL A 151 13.05 4.92 -3.87
C VAL A 151 12.51 6.07 -3.01
N ALA A 152 12.96 6.17 -1.76
CA ALA A 152 12.55 7.25 -0.87
C ALA A 152 12.96 8.64 -1.38
N ILE A 153 14.15 8.77 -1.98
CA ILE A 153 14.62 10.05 -2.52
C ILE A 153 13.96 10.40 -3.84
N ASP A 154 13.89 9.45 -4.78
CA ASP A 154 13.27 9.67 -6.10
C ASP A 154 11.82 10.13 -5.96
N SER A 155 11.14 9.60 -4.94
CA SER A 155 9.76 9.96 -4.65
C SER A 155 9.57 11.40 -4.14
N ILE A 156 10.61 12.02 -3.59
CA ILE A 156 10.60 13.43 -3.20
C ILE A 156 10.97 14.30 -4.40
N ILE A 157 11.96 13.87 -5.20
CA ILE A 157 12.39 14.60 -6.41
C ILE A 157 11.27 14.69 -7.45
N ALA A 158 10.44 13.65 -7.59
CA ALA A 158 9.34 13.61 -8.55
C ALA A 158 8.11 14.44 -8.15
N MET A 159 8.15 15.20 -7.04
CA MET A 159 7.06 16.10 -6.65
C MET A 159 7.16 17.41 -7.46
N ASP A 160 6.47 17.46 -8.61
CA ASP A 160 6.46 18.64 -9.48
C ASP A 160 5.66 19.83 -8.91
N GLU A 161 4.68 19.58 -8.02
CA GLU A 161 3.97 20.60 -7.24
C GLU A 161 3.69 20.07 -5.83
N ILE A 162 3.99 20.86 -4.81
CA ILE A 162 3.65 20.58 -3.41
C ILE A 162 2.27 21.17 -3.09
N ASN A 163 1.32 20.30 -2.79
CA ASN A 163 -0.03 20.69 -2.38
C ASN A 163 -0.74 19.53 -1.66
N LEU A 164 -2.00 19.74 -1.25
CA LEU A 164 -2.91 18.77 -0.65
C LEU A 164 -2.98 17.38 -1.34
N TYR A 165 -2.66 17.34 -2.63
CA TYR A 165 -2.76 16.17 -3.49
C TYR A 165 -1.41 15.51 -3.79
N SER A 166 -0.32 16.08 -3.30
CA SER A 166 1.05 15.58 -3.47
C SER A 166 1.81 15.52 -2.14
N GLN A 167 1.09 15.48 -1.02
CA GLN A 167 1.65 15.51 0.34
C GLN A 167 2.46 14.27 0.70
N GLY A 168 3.29 13.70 -0.16
CA GLY A 168 3.05 12.36 -0.63
C GLY A 168 4.27 11.51 -0.97
N ASN A 169 5.28 11.44 -0.12
CA ASN A 169 6.17 10.29 -0.01
C ASN A 169 7.23 10.61 1.03
N TYR A 170 6.98 10.17 2.26
CA TYR A 170 7.95 10.36 3.32
C TYR A 170 8.38 9.00 3.85
N LEU A 171 8.96 8.29 2.88
CA LEU A 171 9.58 6.98 3.01
C LEU A 171 10.87 7.07 3.83
N LEU A 172 11.44 8.27 3.96
CA LEU A 172 12.61 8.57 4.78
C LEU A 172 12.40 8.26 6.27
N SER A 173 11.15 8.34 6.75
CA SER A 173 10.77 8.07 8.15
C SER A 173 11.07 6.63 8.54
N LYS A 174 11.15 5.73 7.55
CA LYS A 174 11.48 4.32 7.75
C LYS A 174 12.93 4.09 8.13
N PHE A 175 13.78 5.10 7.97
CA PHE A 175 15.20 5.05 8.31
C PHE A 175 15.53 5.85 9.59
N VAL A 176 14.54 6.40 10.29
CA VAL A 176 14.77 7.10 11.58
C VAL A 176 15.47 6.15 12.56
N GLY A 177 16.61 6.58 13.11
CA GLY A 177 17.47 5.76 13.97
C GLY A 177 18.51 4.87 13.27
N GLU A 178 18.46 4.74 11.93
CA GLU A 178 19.47 4.00 11.15
C GLU A 178 20.72 4.83 10.82
N ASP A 179 21.83 4.15 10.47
CA ASP A 179 23.08 4.76 10.01
C ASP A 179 22.87 5.47 8.65
N ASN A 180 23.07 6.79 8.67
CA ASN A 180 22.77 7.69 7.55
C ASN A 180 23.98 7.99 6.65
N SER A 181 25.12 7.33 6.86
CA SER A 181 26.34 7.57 6.07
C SER A 181 26.10 7.51 4.55
N LYS A 182 25.14 6.68 4.11
CA LYS A 182 24.79 6.50 2.70
C LYS A 182 23.95 7.62 2.08
N PHE A 183 23.26 8.42 2.88
CA PHE A 183 22.48 9.57 2.37
C PHE A 183 23.43 10.66 1.85
N ASN A 184 24.42 11.02 2.67
CA ASN A 184 25.40 12.07 2.34
C ASN A 184 26.29 11.70 1.15
N GLU A 185 26.59 10.41 0.95
CA GLU A 185 27.50 9.97 -0.12
C GLU A 185 26.91 10.12 -1.53
N LYS A 186 25.57 10.13 -1.66
CA LYS A 186 24.89 10.07 -2.96
C LYS A 186 24.16 11.35 -3.34
N TYR A 187 23.86 12.23 -2.37
CA TYR A 187 22.99 13.39 -2.57
C TYR A 187 23.53 14.70 -1.98
N GLU A 188 24.85 14.80 -1.79
CA GLU A 188 25.55 16.01 -1.34
C GLU A 188 25.04 17.27 -2.06
N GLY A 189 24.46 18.21 -1.30
CA GLY A 189 23.98 19.49 -1.82
C GLY A 189 22.52 19.53 -2.29
N MET A 190 21.78 18.42 -2.23
CA MET A 190 20.31 18.44 -2.40
C MET A 190 19.57 18.78 -1.09
N ASP A 191 20.30 18.84 0.00
CA ASP A 191 19.76 18.83 1.36
C ASP A 191 18.88 20.05 1.66
N ASN A 192 19.33 21.24 1.24
CA ASN A 192 18.58 22.49 1.41
C ASN A 192 17.31 22.54 0.58
N ILE A 193 17.29 21.96 -0.62
CA ILE A 193 16.10 21.93 -1.48
C ILE A 193 15.07 21.02 -0.82
N LEU A 194 15.48 19.81 -0.43
CA LEU A 194 14.61 18.83 0.23
C LEU A 194 14.00 19.39 1.52
N ILE A 195 14.81 20.09 2.34
CA ILE A 195 14.33 20.70 3.58
C ILE A 195 13.27 21.79 3.33
N VAL A 196 13.53 22.71 2.41
CA VAL A 196 12.61 23.83 2.14
C VAL A 196 11.28 23.32 1.62
N GLU A 197 11.33 22.43 0.63
CA GLU A 197 10.15 21.80 0.02
C GLU A 197 9.31 21.05 1.08
N MET A 198 9.95 20.26 1.95
CA MET A 198 9.25 19.53 3.02
C MET A 198 8.68 20.46 4.11
N GLN A 199 9.32 21.60 4.39
CA GLN A 199 8.81 22.59 5.33
C GLN A 199 7.56 23.30 4.79
N GLU A 200 7.55 23.66 3.51
CA GLU A 200 6.38 24.23 2.86
C GLU A 200 5.18 23.26 2.90
N CYS A 201 5.40 21.96 2.60
CA CYS A 201 4.39 20.91 2.79
C CYS A 201 3.80 20.89 4.22
N PHE A 202 4.69 20.94 5.20
CA PHE A 202 4.34 20.82 6.61
C PHE A 202 3.48 22.00 7.07
N ASP A 203 3.86 23.22 6.67
CA ASP A 203 3.13 24.44 7.01
C ASP A 203 1.74 24.47 6.36
N GLU A 204 1.62 24.07 5.09
CA GLU A 204 0.32 23.95 4.41
C GLU A 204 -0.59 22.92 5.10
N ALA A 205 -0.06 21.75 5.42
CA ALA A 205 -0.82 20.69 6.09
C ALA A 205 -1.36 21.16 7.46
N ILE A 206 -0.56 21.91 8.22
CA ILE A 206 -0.97 22.52 9.50
C ILE A 206 -2.09 23.54 9.27
N LEU A 207 -1.92 24.44 8.31
CA LEU A 207 -2.91 25.48 8.03
C LEU A 207 -4.26 24.86 7.66
N LEU A 208 -4.24 23.79 6.87
CA LEU A 208 -5.44 23.04 6.49
C LEU A 208 -6.07 22.32 7.69
N PHE A 209 -5.25 21.71 8.54
CA PHE A 209 -5.75 21.09 9.76
C PHE A 209 -6.43 22.12 10.66
N ASP A 210 -5.78 23.26 10.91
CA ASP A 210 -6.32 24.31 11.76
C ASP A 210 -7.59 24.97 11.19
N ASN A 211 -7.70 25.11 9.86
CA ASN A 211 -8.89 25.63 9.22
C ASN A 211 -10.11 24.68 9.27
N ASN A 212 -9.87 23.38 9.46
CA ASN A 212 -10.92 22.36 9.41
C ASN A 212 -11.19 21.68 10.77
N LYS A 213 -10.33 21.85 11.78
CA LYS A 213 -10.44 21.16 13.08
C LYS A 213 -11.70 21.46 13.89
N ASP A 214 -12.35 22.60 13.65
CA ASP A 214 -13.53 23.06 14.41
C ASP A 214 -14.84 22.81 13.64
N SER A 215 -14.78 22.45 12.36
CA SER A 215 -15.94 22.23 11.48
C SER A 215 -16.39 20.76 11.43
N VAL A 216 -15.82 19.90 12.27
CA VAL A 216 -15.98 18.43 12.26
C VAL A 216 -17.34 18.02 12.82
N SER A 217 -18.34 17.97 11.96
CA SER A 217 -19.70 17.58 12.35
C SER A 217 -20.00 16.09 12.14
N SER A 218 -19.23 15.40 11.28
CA SER A 218 -19.43 14.00 10.94
C SER A 218 -18.24 13.09 11.30
N ASN A 219 -18.49 11.78 11.44
CA ASN A 219 -17.42 10.78 11.63
C ASN A 219 -16.44 10.73 10.46
N THR A 220 -16.93 11.06 9.27
CA THR A 220 -16.15 11.13 8.02
C THR A 220 -15.15 12.28 8.06
N ASP A 221 -15.57 13.47 8.53
CA ASP A 221 -14.68 14.61 8.71
C ASP A 221 -13.64 14.37 9.83
N ARG A 222 -14.01 13.58 10.86
CA ARG A 222 -13.06 13.17 11.92
C ARG A 222 -11.99 12.25 11.38
N ALA A 223 -12.36 11.26 10.57
CA ALA A 223 -11.40 10.36 9.93
C ALA A 223 -10.44 11.13 9.01
N TYR A 224 -10.96 12.12 8.27
CA TYR A 224 -10.15 13.03 7.47
C TYR A 224 -9.09 13.77 8.29
N LEU A 225 -9.51 14.43 9.37
CA LEU A 225 -8.59 15.19 10.22
C LEU A 225 -7.59 14.30 10.95
N MET A 226 -7.99 13.09 11.35
CA MET A 226 -7.05 12.11 11.92
C MET A 226 -5.99 11.69 10.89
N ALA A 227 -6.38 11.46 9.63
CA ALA A 227 -5.43 11.16 8.57
C ALA A 227 -4.45 12.32 8.33
N LEU A 228 -4.97 13.55 8.25
CA LEU A 228 -4.15 14.76 8.09
C LEU A 228 -3.20 14.98 9.28
N GLY A 229 -3.66 14.76 10.51
CA GLY A 229 -2.84 14.86 11.72
C GLY A 229 -1.71 13.81 11.78
N ASN A 230 -1.99 12.55 11.42
CA ASN A 230 -0.96 11.52 11.29
C ASN A 230 0.07 11.87 10.20
N ARG A 231 -0.38 12.54 9.13
CA ARG A 231 0.49 13.00 8.05
C ARG A 231 1.45 14.10 8.51
N ILE A 232 0.95 15.09 9.25
CA ILE A 232 1.77 16.15 9.85
C ILE A 232 2.83 15.56 10.78
N ILE A 233 2.48 14.56 11.59
CA ILE A 233 3.45 13.87 12.47
C ILE A 233 4.56 13.21 11.66
N THR A 234 4.21 12.53 10.56
CA THR A 234 5.19 11.84 9.71
C THR A 234 6.14 12.86 9.08
N LEU A 235 5.60 13.89 8.41
CA LEU A 235 6.36 15.01 7.84
C LEU A 235 7.38 15.61 8.82
N GLY A 236 6.94 15.84 10.06
CA GLY A 236 7.80 16.37 11.10
C GLY A 236 8.97 15.45 11.45
N GLN A 237 8.76 14.13 11.46
CA GLN A 237 9.81 13.14 11.71
C GLN A 237 10.84 13.09 10.57
N ASP A 238 10.38 13.18 9.32
CA ASP A 238 11.24 13.17 8.14
C ASP A 238 12.15 14.42 8.07
N ILE A 239 11.57 15.60 8.30
CA ILE A 239 12.34 16.86 8.39
C ILE A 239 13.42 16.74 9.47
N ASN A 240 13.05 16.25 10.66
CA ASN A 240 14.01 16.05 11.76
C ASN A 240 15.15 15.10 11.36
N LYS A 241 14.85 14.03 10.62
CA LYS A 241 15.86 13.06 10.16
C LYS A 241 16.86 13.64 9.17
N ILE A 242 16.41 14.49 8.24
CA ILE A 242 17.32 15.16 7.31
C ILE A 242 18.24 16.12 8.08
N TYR A 243 17.70 16.94 8.97
CA TYR A 243 18.50 17.84 9.82
C TYR A 243 19.53 17.12 10.70
N GLU A 244 19.15 15.99 11.32
CA GLU A 244 20.08 15.14 12.07
C GLU A 244 21.24 14.63 11.19
N THR A 245 20.97 14.39 9.91
CA THR A 245 21.95 13.88 8.95
C THR A 245 22.96 14.95 8.50
N LEU A 246 22.54 16.22 8.50
CA LEU A 246 23.37 17.37 8.09
C LEU A 246 24.18 17.99 9.23
N GLY A 247 23.89 17.64 10.48
CA GLY A 247 24.58 18.20 11.65
C GLY A 247 24.32 19.70 11.87
N GLU A 248 23.21 20.22 11.32
CA GLU A 248 22.82 21.62 11.49
C GLU A 248 22.04 21.86 12.80
N GLU A 249 22.22 23.03 13.42
CA GLU A 249 21.59 23.36 14.69
C GLU A 249 20.07 23.57 14.57
N THR A 250 19.38 22.82 15.41
CA THR A 250 17.93 22.61 15.55
C THR A 250 17.07 23.81 15.96
N THR A 251 17.42 25.06 15.62
CA THR A 251 16.66 26.25 16.06
C THR A 251 15.21 26.29 15.56
N ASN A 252 14.90 25.67 14.40
CA ASN A 252 13.52 25.52 13.90
C ASN A 252 12.78 24.28 14.45
N ILE A 253 13.49 23.33 15.08
CA ILE A 253 12.92 22.09 15.61
C ILE A 253 12.08 22.32 16.86
N ALA A 254 12.43 23.29 17.72
CA ALA A 254 11.61 23.60 18.89
C ALA A 254 10.21 24.12 18.49
N SER A 255 10.13 24.91 17.42
CA SER A 255 8.85 25.36 16.85
C SER A 255 8.08 24.17 16.25
N ASN A 256 8.74 23.36 15.41
CA ASN A 256 8.10 22.25 14.71
C ASN A 256 7.69 21.10 15.64
N LEU A 257 8.47 20.78 16.69
CA LEU A 257 8.13 19.83 17.74
C LEU A 257 6.98 20.32 18.62
N ASN A 258 6.94 21.62 18.92
CA ASN A 258 5.80 22.21 19.64
C ASN A 258 4.52 22.10 18.80
N SER A 259 4.60 22.34 17.48
CA SER A 259 3.49 22.11 16.55
C SER A 259 3.07 20.64 16.47
N MET A 260 4.02 19.69 16.47
CA MET A 260 3.72 18.25 16.52
C MET A 260 3.05 17.83 17.84
N LEU A 261 3.51 18.36 18.98
CA LEU A 261 2.89 18.15 20.28
C LEU A 261 1.49 18.75 20.32
N GLU A 262 1.29 19.91 19.71
CA GLU A 262 -0.02 20.58 19.62
C GLU A 262 -1.00 19.75 18.78
N VAL A 263 -0.57 19.24 17.61
CA VAL A 263 -1.38 18.35 16.76
C VAL A 263 -1.71 17.03 17.48
N ASN A 264 -0.72 16.40 18.12
CA ASN A 264 -0.93 15.15 18.86
C ASN A 264 -1.90 15.34 20.05
N ASN A 265 -1.81 16.48 20.75
CA ASN A 265 -2.76 16.84 21.81
C ASN A 265 -4.15 17.14 21.26
N LYS A 266 -4.27 17.81 20.10
CA LYS A 266 -5.55 18.07 19.43
C LYS A 266 -6.21 16.76 18.97
N ILE A 267 -5.47 15.82 18.38
CA ILE A 267 -5.98 14.49 17.98
C ILE A 267 -6.47 13.71 19.21
N LYS A 268 -5.71 13.70 20.32
CA LYS A 268 -6.14 13.07 21.57
C LYS A 268 -7.42 13.66 22.15
N GLY A 269 -7.68 14.95 21.93
CA GLY A 269 -8.91 15.61 22.37
C GLY A 269 -10.15 15.30 21.51
N LEU A 270 -9.97 14.71 20.32
CA LEU A 270 -11.05 14.32 19.39
C LEU A 270 -11.52 12.87 19.58
N ILE A 271 -10.78 12.06 20.36
CA ILE A 271 -11.09 10.66 20.73
C ILE A 271 -11.83 10.65 22.07
#